data_AF-A0A831PS24-F1
#
_entry.id   AF-A0A831PS24-F1
#
_cell.length_a   1.000
_cell.length_b   1.000
_cell.length_c   1.000
_cell.angle_alpha   90.00
_cell.angle_beta   90.00
_cell.angle_gamma   90.00
#
_symmetry.space_group_name_H-M   'P 1'
#
loop_
_entity.id
_entity.type
_entity.pdbx_description
1 polymer ?
#
loop_
_entity_poly.entity_id
_entity_poly.type
_entity_poly.pdbx_seq_one_letter_code
_entity_poly.pdbx_strand_id
1 'polypeptide(L)'
;FWLQPEKKYTGAAWYRKTIDIPEGWNEKPVFLNLERVHWESTIWINNQYLEMQNSLATPHYFDISGMLKSGINSIAIRVDNRTKDVDPGHNSHSISDHTQSNWNGITGDISLQKMGEIFFTDLAVFPDVKQKNISIRATVFNTIFGNEKITVPVSVQLKNSTQKAQKESFEFSLLPGENIVRMNFPLGEEVQFWDEFNPNVYELIAEIKTKKITDRQNVDFGFRDFEIDGTRFTINGRPVFLRGTLECTIFPKTGYPPTDVESWKKVYAAVKNHGLNHVRFHSWCPPKAAFVAADELGVYLQVECSSWANQTTQLGSGFPIDQYIWDESKRIVKAYGNHPSFLMLAYGNEPGGPLYREFLTEFVTYWKENDNRRVYTGAAGWPELPVNDFHNIPQPRIQGWGEELNSIINAEPPKTNFDWSDKVPNDGIPVVSHEIGQWRVYPNFKEIEKYDGVLKAKNFELFRESLNAHQMGHLADSFLLASGKLQALCYKADIEAALRTPGLAGFQLLDLHDFPGQGTALVGVLDPFWEEKGYISPEEYRRFCNTTVPLARLEKRIFTEGETMTAKIEVAHFGEKPLQEINPIWKLIQNKKIIAE
;
A
#
# COMPACT_ATOMS: atom_id res chain seq x y z
N PHE A 1 7.51 -21.96 13.81
CA PHE A 1 7.60 -22.10 12.35
C PHE A 1 7.81 -20.74 11.69
N TRP A 2 7.11 -19.69 12.13
CA TRP A 2 7.41 -18.29 11.80
C TRP A 2 8.51 -17.71 12.67
N LEU A 3 8.85 -16.43 12.42
CA LEU A 3 9.62 -15.63 13.36
C LEU A 3 8.97 -15.66 14.75
N GLN A 4 9.78 -15.71 15.80
CA GLN A 4 9.30 -15.86 17.17
C GLN A 4 9.61 -14.62 17.99
N PRO A 5 8.63 -13.96 18.62
CA PRO A 5 8.93 -12.94 19.61
C PRO A 5 9.55 -13.58 20.85
N GLU A 6 10.41 -12.85 21.57
CA GLU A 6 10.95 -13.33 22.85
C GLU A 6 9.87 -13.44 23.93
N LYS A 7 8.85 -12.59 23.86
CA LYS A 7 7.70 -12.57 24.78
C LYS A 7 6.42 -12.33 23.99
N LYS A 8 5.36 -13.05 24.37
CA LYS A 8 4.01 -12.84 23.83
C LYS A 8 3.11 -12.24 24.91
N TYR A 9 2.37 -11.20 24.56
CA TYR A 9 1.37 -10.59 25.43
C TYR A 9 0.10 -10.30 24.64
N THR A 10 -1.03 -10.80 25.13
CA THR A 10 -2.34 -10.57 24.55
C THR A 10 -3.31 -10.21 25.67
N GLY A 11 -3.86 -9.00 25.64
CA GLY A 11 -4.69 -8.45 26.70
C GLY A 11 -4.70 -6.93 26.73
N ALA A 12 -5.24 -6.38 27.82
CA ALA A 12 -5.32 -4.94 28.02
C ALA A 12 -4.09 -4.40 28.75
N ALA A 13 -3.38 -3.46 28.13
CA ALA A 13 -2.34 -2.66 28.77
C ALA A 13 -2.88 -1.26 29.10
N TRP A 14 -2.40 -0.69 30.22
CA TRP A 14 -2.80 0.64 30.67
C TRP A 14 -1.62 1.59 30.66
N TYR A 15 -1.78 2.72 29.98
CA TYR A 15 -0.84 3.82 29.94
C TYR A 15 -1.47 5.00 30.66
N ARG A 16 -0.74 5.63 31.59
CA ARG A 16 -1.23 6.80 32.31
C ARG A 16 -0.16 7.87 32.35
N LYS A 17 -0.56 9.10 32.07
CA LYS A 17 0.32 10.27 32.17
C LYS A 17 -0.43 11.43 32.81
N THR A 18 0.26 12.11 33.71
CA THR A 18 -0.17 13.40 34.23
C THR A 18 0.40 14.49 33.33
N ILE A 19 -0.44 15.46 32.96
CA ILE A 19 -0.08 16.58 32.10
C ILE A 19 -0.54 17.89 32.74
N ASP A 20 0.19 18.96 32.48
CA ASP A 20 -0.19 20.31 32.90
C ASP A 20 -0.84 21.04 31.71
N ILE A 21 -2.09 21.45 31.88
CA ILE A 21 -2.90 22.10 30.85
C ILE A 21 -2.90 23.61 31.10
N PRO A 22 -2.44 24.44 30.15
CA PRO A 22 -2.47 25.88 30.29
C PRO A 22 -3.88 26.44 30.47
N GLU A 23 -3.98 27.60 31.11
CA GLU A 23 -5.24 28.32 31.27
C GLU A 23 -5.94 28.59 29.93
N GLY A 24 -7.26 28.48 29.90
CA GLY A 24 -8.11 28.75 28.73
C GLY A 24 -8.24 27.60 27.72
N TRP A 25 -7.56 26.46 27.92
CA TRP A 25 -7.79 25.25 27.11
C TRP A 25 -9.11 24.56 27.44
N ASN A 26 -9.55 24.62 28.69
CA ASN A 26 -10.80 24.02 29.18
C ASN A 26 -12.08 24.67 28.58
N GLU A 27 -11.95 25.83 27.95
CA GLU A 27 -13.05 26.57 27.30
C GLU A 27 -13.05 26.41 25.77
N LYS A 28 -12.13 25.60 25.23
CA LYS A 28 -11.96 25.41 23.79
C LYS A 28 -12.12 23.94 23.41
N PRO A 29 -12.44 23.64 22.15
CA PRO A 29 -12.41 22.27 21.69
C PRO A 29 -10.98 21.72 21.77
N VAL A 30 -10.82 20.53 22.32
CA VAL A 30 -9.52 19.86 22.44
C VAL A 30 -9.63 18.42 21.99
N PHE A 31 -8.76 18.01 21.09
CA PHE A 31 -8.72 16.65 20.55
C PHE A 31 -7.44 15.94 21.00
N LEU A 32 -7.57 14.68 21.41
CA LEU A 32 -6.46 13.77 21.61
C LEU A 32 -6.29 12.92 20.34
N ASN A 33 -5.09 12.97 19.77
CA ASN A 33 -4.69 12.15 18.63
C ASN A 33 -3.70 11.07 19.07
N LEU A 34 -3.97 9.82 18.67
CA LEU A 34 -3.07 8.67 18.79
C LEU A 34 -2.75 8.17 17.39
N GLU A 35 -1.52 8.38 16.91
CA GLU A 35 -1.17 8.13 15.50
C GLU A 35 -1.43 6.70 15.06
N ARG A 36 -0.98 5.70 15.85
CA ARG A 36 -1.17 4.30 15.49
C ARG A 36 -1.28 3.39 16.70
N VAL A 37 -2.49 2.87 16.91
CA VAL A 37 -2.86 1.97 18.01
C VAL A 37 -3.02 0.55 17.49
N HIS A 38 -2.69 -0.46 18.30
CA HIS A 38 -2.99 -1.86 18.00
C HIS A 38 -3.82 -2.48 19.13
N TRP A 39 -5.15 -2.45 19.07
CA TRP A 39 -5.99 -1.83 18.02
C TRP A 39 -7.29 -1.25 18.57
N GLU A 40 -7.72 -1.67 19.76
CA GLU A 40 -8.74 -0.99 20.55
C GLU A 40 -8.06 -0.03 21.54
N SER A 41 -8.48 1.24 21.56
CA SER A 41 -8.13 2.17 22.64
C SER A 41 -9.35 2.69 23.36
N THR A 42 -9.27 2.77 24.69
CA THR A 42 -10.29 3.39 25.54
C THR A 42 -9.67 4.52 26.37
N ILE A 43 -10.36 5.65 26.48
CA ILE A 43 -9.82 6.88 27.07
C ILE A 43 -10.53 7.24 28.37
N TRP A 44 -9.73 7.67 29.36
CA TRP A 44 -10.20 8.33 30.57
C TRP A 44 -9.44 9.63 30.79
N ILE A 45 -10.17 10.69 31.11
CA ILE A 45 -9.62 11.98 31.52
C ILE A 45 -10.06 12.24 32.95
N ASN A 46 -9.11 12.51 33.86
CA ASN A 46 -9.38 12.76 35.27
C ASN A 46 -10.23 11.66 35.93
N ASN A 47 -9.94 10.39 35.59
CA ASN A 47 -10.67 9.18 36.01
C ASN A 47 -12.12 9.07 35.50
N GLN A 48 -12.56 9.95 34.60
CA GLN A 48 -13.85 9.84 33.93
C GLN A 48 -13.67 9.16 32.58
N TYR A 49 -14.49 8.13 32.33
CA TYR A 49 -14.54 7.44 31.04
C TYR A 49 -15.05 8.39 29.96
N LEU A 50 -14.43 8.37 28.78
CA LEU A 50 -14.90 9.07 27.59
C LEU A 50 -15.56 8.09 26.61
N GLU A 51 -14.74 7.37 25.84
CA GLU A 51 -15.20 6.45 24.81
C GLU A 51 -14.13 5.42 24.45
N MET A 52 -14.50 4.49 23.57
CA MET A 52 -13.63 3.47 22.97
C MET A 52 -13.68 3.60 21.45
N GLN A 53 -12.52 3.47 20.80
CA GLN A 53 -12.40 3.36 19.34
C GLN A 53 -11.56 2.15 18.96
N ASN A 54 -11.88 1.57 17.79
CA ASN A 54 -11.17 0.47 17.16
C ASN A 54 -10.87 0.76 15.68
N SER A 55 -9.58 0.86 15.35
CA SER A 55 -9.06 0.95 13.98
C SER A 55 -7.66 0.35 13.96
N LEU A 56 -7.29 -0.24 12.82
CA LEU A 56 -5.95 -0.74 12.54
C LEU A 56 -5.22 0.13 11.51
N ALA A 57 -5.99 0.91 10.76
CA ALA A 57 -5.52 1.65 9.58
C ALA A 57 -5.19 3.12 9.85
N THR A 58 -5.92 3.76 10.77
CA THR A 58 -5.92 5.23 10.90
C THR A 58 -5.69 5.70 12.33
N PRO A 59 -5.23 6.95 12.53
CA PRO A 59 -5.12 7.53 13.85
C PRO A 59 -6.47 7.57 14.58
N HIS A 60 -6.43 7.39 15.90
CA HIS A 60 -7.61 7.55 16.75
C HIS A 60 -7.69 8.99 17.22
N TYR A 61 -8.84 9.62 16.98
CA TYR A 61 -9.12 11.01 17.36
C TYR A 61 -10.27 11.05 18.36
N PHE A 62 -9.98 11.54 19.57
CA PHE A 62 -10.95 11.66 20.65
C PHE A 62 -11.24 13.13 20.95
N ASP A 63 -12.52 13.52 20.93
CA ASP A 63 -12.93 14.82 21.44
C ASP A 63 -12.95 14.78 22.97
N ILE A 64 -11.97 15.43 23.60
CA ILE A 64 -11.84 15.51 25.06
C ILE A 64 -12.29 16.87 25.62
N SER A 65 -13.02 17.64 24.82
CA SER A 65 -13.52 18.96 25.19
C SER A 65 -14.35 18.92 26.47
N GLY A 66 -14.15 19.89 27.35
CA GLY A 66 -14.86 19.98 28.62
C GLY A 66 -14.45 18.96 29.69
N MET A 67 -13.59 17.97 29.39
CA MET A 67 -13.08 17.01 30.38
C MET A 67 -11.80 17.47 31.09
N LEU A 68 -11.12 18.48 30.53
CA LEU A 68 -9.89 19.05 31.06
C LEU A 68 -10.19 20.20 32.03
N LYS A 69 -9.36 20.32 33.06
CA LYS A 69 -9.28 21.52 33.94
C LYS A 69 -7.99 22.28 33.67
N SER A 70 -7.93 23.55 34.04
CA SER A 70 -6.64 24.26 34.04
C SER A 70 -5.70 23.63 35.09
N GLY A 71 -4.41 23.57 34.78
CA GLY A 71 -3.41 22.92 35.62
C GLY A 71 -3.32 21.40 35.39
N ILE A 72 -3.10 20.66 36.48
CA ILE A 72 -2.78 19.23 36.43
C ILE A 72 -3.98 18.35 36.06
N ASN A 73 -3.86 17.57 34.98
CA ASN A 73 -4.83 16.58 34.53
C ASN A 73 -4.19 15.19 34.42
N SER A 74 -5.00 14.13 34.53
CA SER A 74 -4.56 12.76 34.28
C SER A 74 -5.25 12.22 33.02
N ILE A 75 -4.46 11.71 32.09
CA ILE A 75 -4.96 10.93 30.94
C ILE A 75 -4.57 9.47 31.17
N ALA A 76 -5.55 8.57 31.10
CA ALA A 76 -5.33 7.14 31.06
C ALA A 76 -5.88 6.56 29.75
N ILE A 77 -5.07 5.72 29.11
CA ILE A 77 -5.38 5.05 27.86
C ILE A 77 -5.24 3.55 28.11
N ARG A 78 -6.30 2.79 27.85
CA ARG A 78 -6.24 1.33 27.82
C ARG A 78 -6.13 0.90 26.36
N VAL A 79 -5.10 0.13 26.03
CA VAL A 79 -4.96 -0.50 24.71
C VAL A 79 -5.18 -2.00 24.86
N ASP A 80 -6.10 -2.55 24.08
CA ASP A 80 -6.44 -3.98 24.09
C ASP A 80 -6.18 -4.58 22.71
N ASN A 81 -5.22 -5.50 22.64
CA ASN A 81 -4.80 -6.15 21.40
C ASN A 81 -5.47 -7.52 21.17
N ARG A 82 -6.55 -7.81 21.92
CA ARG A 82 -7.37 -9.00 21.67
C ARG A 82 -8.30 -8.76 20.49
N THR A 83 -8.45 -9.76 19.64
CA THR A 83 -9.61 -9.86 18.74
C THR A 83 -10.84 -10.18 19.60
N LYS A 84 -11.89 -9.37 19.48
CA LYS A 84 -13.13 -9.49 20.27
C LYS A 84 -14.31 -9.71 19.31
N ASP A 85 -15.28 -8.80 19.32
CA ASP A 85 -16.49 -8.91 18.49
C ASP A 85 -16.20 -8.66 17.02
N VAL A 86 -15.23 -7.80 16.71
CA VAL A 86 -14.69 -7.62 15.36
C VAL A 86 -13.56 -8.61 15.16
N ASP A 87 -13.76 -9.55 14.24
CA ASP A 87 -12.70 -10.44 13.74
C ASP A 87 -12.35 -10.03 12.31
N PRO A 88 -11.18 -9.42 12.05
CA PRO A 88 -10.73 -9.08 10.70
C PRO A 88 -10.32 -10.32 9.89
N GLY A 89 -10.19 -11.48 10.53
CA GLY A 89 -9.61 -12.70 10.00
C GLY A 89 -8.25 -12.94 10.65
N HIS A 90 -8.06 -14.11 11.26
CA HIS A 90 -6.84 -14.45 12.01
C HIS A 90 -5.53 -14.39 11.21
N ASN A 91 -5.61 -14.50 9.88
CA ASN A 91 -4.46 -14.42 8.97
C ASN A 91 -4.20 -12.99 8.44
N SER A 92 -5.07 -12.03 8.77
CA SER A 92 -4.90 -10.64 8.34
C SER A 92 -3.57 -10.12 8.83
N HIS A 93 -2.77 -9.56 7.92
CA HIS A 93 -1.45 -9.05 8.27
C HIS A 93 -1.53 -7.86 9.20
N SER A 94 -2.69 -7.20 9.27
CA SER A 94 -3.02 -6.19 10.26
C SER A 94 -2.90 -6.67 11.72
N ILE A 95 -3.03 -7.98 12.02
CA ILE A 95 -3.01 -8.52 13.40
C ILE A 95 -2.25 -9.85 13.58
N SER A 96 -1.81 -10.50 12.50
CA SER A 96 -1.33 -11.88 12.56
C SER A 96 0.11 -12.02 13.04
N ASP A 97 0.37 -13.15 13.73
CA ASP A 97 1.72 -13.57 14.16
C ASP A 97 2.63 -13.96 12.98
N HIS A 98 2.10 -13.98 11.76
CA HIS A 98 2.84 -14.29 10.53
C HIS A 98 3.81 -13.17 10.14
N THR A 99 3.47 -11.91 10.47
CA THR A 99 4.21 -10.73 10.01
C THR A 99 4.46 -9.72 11.14
N GLN A 100 3.51 -8.81 11.40
CA GLN A 100 3.71 -7.72 12.34
C GLN A 100 3.51 -8.14 13.78
N SER A 101 3.18 -9.40 14.07
CA SER A 101 2.86 -9.89 15.43
C SER A 101 1.65 -9.19 16.06
N ASN A 102 1.15 -9.76 17.15
CA ASN A 102 0.11 -9.11 17.96
C ASN A 102 0.72 -8.19 19.03
N TRP A 103 1.35 -7.08 18.63
CA TRP A 103 1.95 -6.11 19.56
C TRP A 103 0.88 -5.34 20.34
N ASN A 104 1.25 -4.68 21.44
CA ASN A 104 0.32 -3.87 22.24
C ASN A 104 0.92 -2.48 22.48
N GLY A 105 0.11 -1.45 22.26
CA GLY A 105 0.44 -0.09 22.63
C GLY A 105 0.09 0.92 21.54
N ILE A 106 0.84 2.02 21.55
CA ILE A 106 0.66 3.17 20.66
C ILE A 106 2.04 3.48 20.08
N THR A 107 2.11 3.62 18.77
CA THR A 107 3.32 4.00 18.01
C THR A 107 3.07 5.33 17.31
N GLY A 108 4.15 6.08 17.04
CA GLY A 108 4.06 7.42 16.49
C GLY A 108 3.62 8.48 17.51
N ASP A 109 3.02 9.54 17.01
CA ASP A 109 2.64 10.72 17.77
C ASP A 109 1.48 10.48 18.74
N ILE A 110 1.62 11.04 19.94
CA ILE A 110 0.54 11.25 20.91
C ILE A 110 0.47 12.74 21.18
N SER A 111 -0.61 13.38 20.73
CA SER A 111 -0.71 14.85 20.78
C SER A 111 -2.07 15.33 21.25
N LEU A 112 -2.09 16.47 21.95
CA LEU A 112 -3.30 17.24 22.19
C LEU A 112 -3.34 18.45 21.25
N GLN A 113 -4.49 18.68 20.62
CA GLN A 113 -4.70 19.78 19.71
C GLN A 113 -5.85 20.66 20.23
N LYS A 114 -5.53 21.90 20.57
CA LYS A 114 -6.53 22.92 20.90
C LYS A 114 -7.01 23.59 19.62
N MET A 115 -8.31 23.57 19.38
CA MET A 115 -8.92 24.22 18.22
C MET A 115 -9.46 25.62 18.55
N GLY A 116 -9.69 26.40 17.50
CA GLY A 116 -10.48 27.62 17.59
C GLY A 116 -11.98 27.34 17.76
N GLU A 117 -12.78 28.41 17.82
CA GLU A 117 -14.26 28.33 17.87
C GLU A 117 -14.87 27.91 16.52
N ILE A 118 -14.13 28.16 15.44
CA ILE A 118 -14.48 27.68 14.11
C ILE A 118 -13.23 27.00 13.54
N PHE A 119 -13.34 25.71 13.23
CA PHE A 119 -12.22 24.87 12.82
C PHE A 119 -12.63 23.86 11.75
N PHE A 120 -11.64 23.40 10.98
CA PHE A 120 -11.81 22.34 10.00
C PHE A 120 -11.85 20.98 10.69
N THR A 121 -12.79 20.12 10.30
CA THR A 121 -12.84 18.70 10.68
C THR A 121 -12.49 17.75 9.53
N ASP A 122 -12.46 18.29 8.30
CA ASP A 122 -12.04 17.61 7.07
C ASP A 122 -11.62 18.63 6.02
N LEU A 123 -10.62 18.30 5.20
CA LEU A 123 -10.19 19.09 4.05
C LEU A 123 -9.76 18.15 2.91
N ALA A 124 -10.67 17.89 1.98
CA ALA A 124 -10.45 17.01 0.85
C ALA A 124 -10.21 17.79 -0.44
N VAL A 125 -9.16 17.42 -1.17
CA VAL A 125 -8.77 18.04 -2.45
C VAL A 125 -9.01 17.06 -3.59
N PHE A 126 -9.68 17.53 -4.64
CA PHE A 126 -10.03 16.76 -5.83
C PHE A 126 -9.46 17.46 -7.06
N PRO A 127 -8.36 16.96 -7.63
CA PRO A 127 -7.81 17.48 -8.88
C PRO A 127 -8.75 17.26 -10.06
N ASP A 128 -8.96 18.28 -10.89
CA ASP A 128 -9.60 18.18 -12.20
C ASP A 128 -8.56 18.50 -13.30
N VAL A 129 -7.95 17.45 -13.83
CA VAL A 129 -6.92 17.53 -14.88
C VAL A 129 -7.43 18.20 -16.15
N LYS A 130 -8.71 18.02 -16.48
CA LYS A 130 -9.35 18.53 -17.71
C LYS A 130 -9.56 20.04 -17.60
N GLN A 131 -9.96 20.52 -16.43
CA GLN A 131 -10.23 21.95 -16.19
C GLN A 131 -9.04 22.74 -15.61
N LYS A 132 -7.91 22.08 -15.29
CA LYS A 132 -6.74 22.73 -14.66
C LYS A 132 -7.09 23.44 -13.35
N ASN A 133 -7.99 22.85 -12.57
CA ASN A 133 -8.43 23.37 -11.28
C ASN A 133 -8.43 22.26 -10.23
N ILE A 134 -8.55 22.66 -8.97
CA ILE A 134 -8.82 21.75 -7.86
C ILE A 134 -10.14 22.15 -7.20
N SER A 135 -11.00 21.16 -6.98
CA SER A 135 -12.18 21.29 -6.13
C SER A 135 -11.79 20.94 -4.70
N ILE A 136 -12.05 21.83 -3.77
CA ILE A 136 -11.76 21.66 -2.35
C ILE A 136 -13.10 21.52 -1.62
N ARG A 137 -13.30 20.40 -0.93
CA ARG A 137 -14.42 20.18 -0.02
C ARG A 137 -13.89 20.24 1.40
N ALA A 138 -14.33 21.22 2.18
CA ALA A 138 -13.98 21.33 3.58
C ALA A 138 -15.21 21.15 4.46
N THR A 139 -15.06 20.39 5.53
CA THR A 139 -16.05 20.33 6.61
C THR A 139 -15.57 21.25 7.72
N VAL A 140 -16.42 22.20 8.10
CA VAL A 140 -16.11 23.25 9.07
C VAL A 140 -17.12 23.18 10.20
N PHE A 141 -16.63 23.12 11.44
CA PHE A 141 -17.46 23.13 12.63
C PHE A 141 -17.46 24.52 13.27
N ASN A 142 -18.65 25.07 13.51
CA ASN A 142 -18.85 26.35 14.17
C ASN A 142 -19.44 26.14 15.57
N THR A 143 -18.68 26.41 16.62
CA THR A 143 -19.13 26.25 18.01
C THR A 143 -19.94 27.45 18.53
N ILE A 144 -20.06 28.54 17.75
CA ILE A 144 -20.72 29.78 18.17
C ILE A 144 -22.24 29.61 18.03
N PHE A 145 -22.98 30.07 19.04
CA PHE A 145 -24.45 30.12 19.05
C PHE A 145 -24.94 31.27 18.15
N GLY A 146 -24.68 31.17 16.85
CA GLY A 146 -25.08 32.16 15.85
C GLY A 146 -24.48 31.88 14.48
N ASN A 147 -25.06 32.51 13.46
CA ASN A 147 -24.50 32.47 12.12
C ASN A 147 -23.23 33.33 12.08
N GLU A 148 -22.15 32.80 11.54
CA GLU A 148 -20.87 33.49 11.48
C GLU A 148 -20.38 33.59 10.04
N LYS A 149 -19.95 34.80 9.65
CA LYS A 149 -19.33 35.04 8.35
C LYS A 149 -17.83 34.78 8.46
N ILE A 150 -17.32 33.95 7.56
CA ILE A 150 -15.90 33.62 7.49
C ILE A 150 -15.34 33.92 6.11
N THR A 151 -14.05 34.23 6.07
CA THR A 151 -13.22 34.15 4.88
C THR A 151 -12.31 32.94 5.01
N VAL A 152 -12.10 32.21 3.91
CA VAL A 152 -11.18 31.09 3.81
C VAL A 152 -10.08 31.44 2.80
N PRO A 153 -8.95 32.01 3.26
CA PRO A 153 -7.76 32.12 2.43
C PRO A 153 -7.21 30.73 2.12
N VAL A 154 -6.91 30.49 0.85
CA VAL A 154 -6.27 29.25 0.38
C VAL A 154 -5.00 29.63 -0.36
N SER A 155 -3.90 28.93 -0.07
CA SER A 155 -2.67 29.03 -0.86
C SER A 155 -2.19 27.66 -1.31
N VAL A 156 -1.75 27.57 -2.57
CA VAL A 156 -1.23 26.35 -3.17
C VAL A 156 0.19 26.59 -3.68
N GLN A 157 1.11 25.67 -3.36
CA GLN A 157 2.49 25.74 -3.81
C GLN A 157 3.02 24.35 -4.15
N LEU A 158 3.76 24.23 -5.27
CA LEU A 158 4.52 23.03 -5.57
C LEU A 158 5.67 22.89 -4.55
N LYS A 159 5.76 21.75 -3.85
CA LYS A 159 6.84 21.50 -2.90
C LYS A 159 8.19 21.50 -3.61
N ASN A 160 9.22 21.96 -2.91
CA ASN A 160 10.59 22.08 -3.43
C ASN A 160 10.74 23.04 -4.63
N SER A 161 9.70 23.79 -5.00
CA SER A 161 9.76 24.83 -6.02
C SER A 161 10.08 26.20 -5.41
N THR A 162 10.79 27.04 -6.17
CA THR A 162 11.01 28.46 -5.83
C THR A 162 9.86 29.36 -6.29
N GLN A 163 8.89 28.81 -7.03
CA GLN A 163 7.72 29.56 -7.48
C GLN A 163 6.90 30.05 -6.29
N LYS A 164 6.31 31.24 -6.44
CA LYS A 164 5.43 31.83 -5.43
C LYS A 164 4.15 31.00 -5.31
N ALA A 165 3.66 30.83 -4.08
CA ALA A 165 2.37 30.23 -3.83
C ALA A 165 1.25 31.03 -4.54
N GLN A 166 0.39 30.32 -5.26
CA GLN A 166 -0.87 30.86 -5.77
C GLN A 166 -1.82 31.05 -4.59
N LYS A 167 -2.68 32.08 -4.61
CA LYS A 167 -3.56 32.41 -3.49
C LYS A 167 -4.93 32.84 -3.98
N GLU A 168 -5.96 32.37 -3.29
CA GLU A 168 -7.35 32.77 -3.46
C GLU A 168 -8.02 32.93 -2.10
N SER A 169 -9.19 33.55 -2.06
CA SER A 169 -9.99 33.68 -0.83
C SER A 169 -11.46 33.50 -1.12
N PHE A 170 -12.12 32.71 -0.28
CA PHE A 170 -13.53 32.37 -0.41
C PHE A 170 -14.32 32.87 0.79
N GLU A 171 -15.58 33.24 0.61
CA GLU A 171 -16.42 33.73 1.71
C GLU A 171 -17.62 32.83 1.93
N PHE A 172 -17.93 32.54 3.20
CA PHE A 172 -19.05 31.68 3.58
C PHE A 172 -19.79 32.26 4.79
N SER A 173 -21.05 31.89 4.93
CA SER A 173 -21.83 32.12 6.15
C SER A 173 -22.14 30.75 6.76
N LEU A 174 -21.59 30.49 7.94
CA LEU A 174 -21.73 29.21 8.63
C LEU A 174 -22.90 29.25 9.60
N LEU A 175 -23.68 28.18 9.63
CA LEU A 175 -24.63 27.93 10.71
C LEU A 175 -23.89 27.36 11.94
N PRO A 176 -24.46 27.38 13.14
CA PRO A 176 -23.94 26.63 14.27
C PRO A 176 -23.84 25.13 13.93
N GLY A 177 -22.78 24.47 14.40
CA GLY A 177 -22.50 23.05 14.13
C GLY A 177 -21.71 22.81 12.85
N GLU A 178 -21.91 21.65 12.24
CA GLU A 178 -21.17 21.20 11.06
C GLU A 178 -21.69 21.84 9.77
N ASN A 179 -20.77 22.32 8.93
CA ASN A 179 -21.05 22.91 7.63
C ASN A 179 -20.12 22.31 6.57
N ILE A 180 -20.63 22.08 5.37
CA ILE A 180 -19.81 21.70 4.21
C ILE A 180 -19.65 22.91 3.31
N VAL A 181 -18.41 23.34 3.09
CA VAL A 181 -18.07 24.41 2.14
C VAL A 181 -17.30 23.85 0.96
N ARG A 182 -17.56 24.41 -0.22
CA ARG A 182 -16.93 23.99 -1.49
C ARG A 182 -16.26 25.18 -2.12
N MET A 183 -14.99 25.01 -2.49
CA MET A 183 -14.17 26.03 -3.12
C MET A 183 -13.62 25.45 -4.41
N ASN A 184 -13.55 26.27 -5.46
CA ASN A 184 -12.89 25.89 -6.70
C ASN A 184 -11.67 26.80 -6.89
N PHE A 185 -10.49 26.20 -6.97
CA PHE A 185 -9.22 26.91 -7.02
C PHE A 185 -8.55 26.64 -8.39
N PRO A 186 -8.44 27.63 -9.28
CA PRO A 186 -7.76 27.46 -10.56
C PRO A 186 -6.24 27.35 -10.34
N LEU A 187 -5.58 26.35 -10.96
CA LEU A 187 -4.12 26.22 -10.94
C LEU A 187 -3.45 26.79 -12.20
N GLY A 188 -4.21 26.91 -13.29
CA GLY A 188 -3.74 27.43 -14.57
C GLY A 188 -2.97 26.42 -15.41
N GLU A 189 -2.45 26.89 -16.55
CA GLU A 189 -1.85 26.03 -17.59
C GLU A 189 -0.48 25.48 -17.23
N GLU A 190 0.25 26.10 -16.29
CA GLU A 190 1.63 25.69 -15.92
C GLU A 190 1.69 24.57 -14.87
N VAL A 191 0.56 23.90 -14.62
CA VAL A 191 0.46 22.83 -13.61
C VAL A 191 1.39 21.66 -13.95
N GLN A 192 2.18 21.25 -12.97
CA GLN A 192 3.01 20.06 -13.02
C GLN A 192 2.22 18.84 -12.53
N PHE A 193 2.26 17.76 -13.31
CA PHE A 193 1.54 16.52 -13.01
C PHE A 193 2.31 15.61 -12.05
N TRP A 194 1.58 14.82 -11.26
CA TRP A 194 2.15 13.76 -10.45
C TRP A 194 2.06 12.40 -11.18
N ASP A 195 3.17 11.67 -11.27
CA ASP A 195 3.23 10.27 -11.71
C ASP A 195 4.53 9.58 -11.24
N GLU A 196 4.75 8.31 -11.64
CA GLU A 196 5.95 7.55 -11.26
C GLU A 196 7.30 8.12 -11.76
N PHE A 197 7.29 9.00 -12.74
CA PHE A 197 8.47 9.65 -13.31
C PHE A 197 8.64 11.08 -12.78
N ASN A 198 7.52 11.75 -12.52
CA ASN A 198 7.43 13.13 -12.09
C ASN A 198 6.62 13.23 -10.79
N PRO A 199 7.19 12.92 -9.61
CA PRO A 199 6.48 12.94 -8.33
C PRO A 199 6.25 14.36 -7.79
N ASN A 200 5.55 15.20 -8.56
CA ASN A 200 5.28 16.59 -8.21
C ASN A 200 4.15 16.71 -7.17
N VAL A 201 4.52 16.97 -5.92
CA VAL A 201 3.59 17.13 -4.79
C VAL A 201 3.38 18.60 -4.46
N TYR A 202 2.13 19.03 -4.31
CA TYR A 202 1.74 20.37 -3.88
C TYR A 202 1.38 20.37 -2.40
N GLU A 203 1.68 21.47 -1.71
CA GLU A 203 1.09 21.80 -0.42
C GLU A 203 -0.06 22.79 -0.63
N LEU A 204 -1.23 22.47 -0.09
CA LEU A 204 -2.35 23.37 0.06
C LEU A 204 -2.50 23.77 1.52
N ILE A 205 -2.53 25.07 1.78
CA ILE A 205 -2.81 25.64 3.10
C ILE A 205 -4.16 26.35 3.01
N ALA A 206 -5.11 25.95 3.87
CA ALA A 206 -6.38 26.62 4.06
C ALA A 206 -6.47 27.18 5.48
N GLU A 207 -6.91 28.43 5.61
CA GLU A 207 -7.09 29.12 6.89
C GLU A 207 -8.55 29.51 7.07
N ILE A 208 -9.08 29.45 8.29
CA ILE A 208 -10.39 30.05 8.62
C ILE A 208 -10.14 31.41 9.26
N LYS A 209 -10.71 32.45 8.69
CA LYS A 209 -10.60 33.82 9.19
C LYS A 209 -11.97 34.41 9.48
N THR A 210 -12.18 34.81 10.73
CA THR A 210 -13.26 35.72 11.14
C THR A 210 -12.66 37.13 11.28
N LYS A 211 -12.40 37.58 12.51
CA LYS A 211 -11.58 38.77 12.83
C LYS A 211 -10.08 38.44 12.88
N LYS A 212 -9.77 37.20 13.27
CA LYS A 212 -8.43 36.60 13.33
C LYS A 212 -8.50 35.21 12.69
N ILE A 213 -7.35 34.61 12.42
CA ILE A 213 -7.29 33.21 12.01
C ILE A 213 -7.71 32.36 13.22
N THR A 214 -8.71 31.50 13.02
CA THR A 214 -9.23 30.59 14.05
C THR A 214 -8.72 29.17 13.90
N ASP A 215 -8.38 28.77 12.67
CA ASP A 215 -7.80 27.47 12.37
C ASP A 215 -6.99 27.51 11.06
N ARG A 216 -6.06 26.57 10.92
CA ARG A 216 -5.23 26.39 9.73
C ARG A 216 -4.98 24.89 9.50
N GLN A 217 -5.25 24.43 8.29
CA GLN A 217 -4.97 23.07 7.85
C GLN A 217 -4.01 23.07 6.66
N ASN A 218 -3.10 22.09 6.65
CA ASN A 218 -2.17 21.84 5.57
C ASN A 218 -2.43 20.44 5.02
N VAL A 219 -2.63 20.33 3.71
CA VAL A 219 -2.80 19.04 3.03
C VAL A 219 -1.89 18.97 1.81
N ASP A 220 -1.30 17.81 1.63
CA ASP A 220 -0.51 17.50 0.44
C ASP A 220 -1.40 16.85 -0.60
N PHE A 221 -1.19 17.18 -1.87
CA PHE A 221 -1.87 16.52 -2.98
C PHE A 221 -0.97 16.49 -4.23
N GLY A 222 -1.28 15.62 -5.18
CA GLY A 222 -0.67 15.63 -6.51
C GLY A 222 -1.72 15.90 -7.57
N PHE A 223 -1.36 16.64 -8.61
CA PHE A 223 -2.26 16.92 -9.72
C PHE A 223 -2.17 15.81 -10.75
N ARG A 224 -3.13 14.88 -10.76
CA ARG A 224 -3.12 13.72 -11.67
C ARG A 224 -4.51 13.18 -11.93
N ASP A 225 -4.68 12.48 -13.06
CA ASP A 225 -5.79 11.54 -13.28
C ASP A 225 -5.24 10.11 -13.24
N PHE A 226 -6.06 9.17 -12.76
CA PHE A 226 -5.78 7.75 -12.92
C PHE A 226 -7.07 7.10 -13.39
N GLU A 227 -7.14 6.81 -14.69
CA GLU A 227 -8.36 6.40 -15.38
C GLU A 227 -8.22 4.99 -15.96
N ILE A 228 -9.35 4.41 -16.34
CA ILE A 228 -9.44 3.13 -17.05
C ILE A 228 -9.62 3.44 -18.53
N ASP A 229 -8.79 2.84 -19.38
CA ASP A 229 -8.92 2.88 -20.83
C ASP A 229 -8.92 1.46 -21.40
N GLY A 230 -10.13 0.96 -21.68
CA GLY A 230 -10.36 -0.44 -22.02
C GLY A 230 -9.83 -1.37 -20.94
N THR A 231 -8.96 -2.31 -21.30
CA THR A 231 -8.36 -3.27 -20.36
C THR A 231 -7.10 -2.75 -19.67
N ARG A 232 -6.80 -1.45 -19.74
CA ARG A 232 -5.59 -0.84 -19.16
C ARG A 232 -5.93 0.32 -18.23
N PHE A 233 -4.95 0.67 -17.40
CA PHE A 233 -4.95 1.94 -16.68
C PHE A 233 -4.19 3.00 -17.48
N THR A 234 -4.55 4.26 -17.25
CA THR A 234 -3.78 5.42 -17.69
C THR A 234 -3.51 6.33 -16.51
N ILE A 235 -2.37 7.03 -16.54
CA ILE A 235 -2.07 8.13 -15.63
C ILE A 235 -1.75 9.37 -16.47
N ASN A 236 -2.53 10.44 -16.29
CA ASN A 236 -2.44 11.65 -17.12
C ASN A 236 -2.55 11.33 -18.62
N GLY A 237 -3.44 10.39 -18.98
CA GLY A 237 -3.63 9.89 -20.34
C GLY A 237 -2.53 8.96 -20.89
N ARG A 238 -1.47 8.65 -20.11
CA ARG A 238 -0.41 7.71 -20.53
C ARG A 238 -0.68 6.29 -20.02
N PRO A 239 -0.58 5.24 -20.85
CA PRO A 239 -0.77 3.86 -20.42
C PRO A 239 0.16 3.44 -19.28
N VAL A 240 -0.40 2.75 -18.28
CA VAL A 240 0.31 2.19 -17.13
C VAL A 240 0.22 0.67 -17.15
N PHE A 241 1.36 0.04 -16.83
CA PHE A 241 1.41 -1.36 -16.44
C PHE A 241 1.91 -1.44 -15.01
N LEU A 242 1.09 -1.96 -14.09
CA LEU A 242 1.46 -2.09 -12.69
C LEU A 242 2.52 -3.19 -12.56
N ARG A 243 3.71 -2.80 -12.13
CA ARG A 243 4.84 -3.69 -11.81
C ARG A 243 4.88 -3.74 -10.29
N GLY A 244 4.10 -4.64 -9.71
CA GLY A 244 3.74 -4.60 -8.30
C GLY A 244 4.42 -5.64 -7.44
N THR A 245 4.59 -5.31 -6.16
CA THR A 245 4.91 -6.25 -5.06
C THR A 245 3.88 -6.09 -3.93
N LEU A 246 3.92 -6.98 -2.95
CA LEU A 246 3.19 -6.81 -1.69
C LEU A 246 4.06 -6.12 -0.62
N GLU A 247 3.38 -5.57 0.38
CA GLU A 247 3.95 -5.34 1.69
C GLU A 247 2.98 -5.91 2.75
N CYS A 248 3.49 -6.82 3.56
CA CYS A 248 2.72 -7.63 4.51
C CYS A 248 2.96 -7.23 5.98
N THR A 249 3.45 -6.02 6.22
CA THR A 249 3.92 -5.46 7.48
C THR A 249 5.08 -6.23 8.09
N ILE A 250 6.18 -6.32 7.35
CA ILE A 250 7.33 -7.15 7.72
C ILE A 250 8.42 -6.26 8.33
N PHE A 251 8.37 -6.09 9.66
CA PHE A 251 9.34 -5.30 10.41
C PHE A 251 9.94 -6.09 11.58
N PRO A 252 10.85 -7.06 11.33
CA PRO A 252 11.30 -7.99 12.36
C PRO A 252 11.98 -7.35 13.57
N LYS A 253 12.62 -6.19 13.39
CA LYS A 253 13.32 -5.50 14.48
C LYS A 253 12.36 -4.95 15.54
N THR A 254 11.27 -4.33 15.11
CA THR A 254 10.31 -3.63 15.98
C THR A 254 9.09 -4.49 16.30
N GLY A 255 8.69 -5.38 15.38
CA GLY A 255 7.40 -6.05 15.42
C GLY A 255 6.24 -5.10 15.16
N TYR A 256 6.47 -3.95 14.52
CA TYR A 256 5.44 -3.01 14.07
C TYR A 256 6.02 -2.09 12.99
N PRO A 257 5.21 -1.57 12.06
CA PRO A 257 5.69 -0.69 11.00
C PRO A 257 6.11 0.68 11.53
N PRO A 258 7.14 1.29 10.93
CA PRO A 258 7.65 2.60 11.30
C PRO A 258 6.64 3.70 10.93
N THR A 259 6.59 4.74 11.76
CA THR A 259 5.78 5.95 11.53
C THR A 259 6.62 7.12 10.99
N ASP A 260 7.88 6.88 10.62
CA ASP A 260 8.76 7.87 9.99
C ASP A 260 8.89 7.65 8.48
N VAL A 261 8.99 8.75 7.72
CA VAL A 261 9.03 8.76 6.26
C VAL A 261 10.29 8.09 5.71
N GLU A 262 11.44 8.25 6.38
CA GLU A 262 12.74 7.78 5.88
C GLU A 262 12.83 6.25 5.83
N SER A 263 12.24 5.55 6.80
CA SER A 263 12.14 4.10 6.76
C SER A 263 11.36 3.60 5.53
N TRP A 264 10.27 4.28 5.16
CA TRP A 264 9.48 3.95 3.99
C TRP A 264 10.16 4.35 2.67
N LYS A 265 10.96 5.42 2.66
CA LYS A 265 11.81 5.74 1.50
C LYS A 265 12.82 4.65 1.19
N LYS A 266 13.41 4.00 2.21
CA LYS A 266 14.29 2.84 2.00
C LYS A 266 13.55 1.72 1.27
N VAL A 267 12.34 1.39 1.72
CA VAL A 267 11.48 0.37 1.12
C VAL A 267 11.17 0.70 -0.35
N TYR A 268 10.64 1.88 -0.63
CA TYR A 268 10.25 2.25 -1.98
C TYR A 268 11.43 2.51 -2.91
N ALA A 269 12.59 2.93 -2.40
CA ALA A 269 13.81 2.97 -3.18
C ALA A 269 14.19 1.57 -3.66
N ALA A 270 14.07 0.53 -2.81
CA ALA A 270 14.29 -0.85 -3.23
C ALA A 270 13.29 -1.30 -4.30
N VAL A 271 11.99 -0.97 -4.15
CA VAL A 271 10.95 -1.22 -5.17
C VAL A 271 11.33 -0.60 -6.52
N LYS A 272 11.64 0.71 -6.56
CA LYS A 272 12.04 1.42 -7.79
C LYS A 272 13.35 0.89 -8.36
N ASN A 273 14.31 0.55 -7.50
CA ASN A 273 15.58 -0.03 -7.92
C ASN A 273 15.41 -1.40 -8.58
N HIS A 274 14.33 -2.14 -8.32
CA HIS A 274 14.02 -3.39 -9.03
C HIS A 274 13.09 -3.19 -10.23
N GLY A 275 12.78 -1.93 -10.60
CA GLY A 275 11.97 -1.56 -11.75
C GLY A 275 10.46 -1.68 -11.54
N LEU A 276 10.05 -1.92 -10.29
CA LEU A 276 8.66 -1.91 -9.87
C LEU A 276 8.17 -0.47 -9.64
N ASN A 277 6.85 -0.28 -9.71
CA ASN A 277 6.19 1.02 -9.51
C ASN A 277 4.95 0.95 -8.61
N HIS A 278 4.56 -0.24 -8.16
CA HIS A 278 3.32 -0.48 -7.44
C HIS A 278 3.56 -1.29 -6.16
N VAL A 279 2.85 -0.95 -5.09
CA VAL A 279 2.85 -1.70 -3.83
C VAL A 279 1.41 -1.91 -3.37
N ARG A 280 1.04 -3.17 -3.13
CA ARG A 280 -0.23 -3.53 -2.49
C ARG A 280 0.02 -3.83 -1.01
N PHE A 281 -0.69 -3.13 -0.15
CA PHE A 281 -0.70 -3.41 1.28
C PHE A 281 -1.68 -4.54 1.58
N HIS A 282 -1.13 -5.74 1.77
CA HIS A 282 -1.90 -6.97 1.83
C HIS A 282 -2.67 -7.10 3.15
N SER A 283 -4.00 -6.99 3.12
CA SER A 283 -4.91 -7.05 4.27
C SER A 283 -4.59 -6.04 5.38
N TRP A 284 -4.04 -4.86 5.03
CA TRP A 284 -3.73 -3.78 5.96
C TRP A 284 -3.60 -2.41 5.28
N CYS A 285 -3.56 -1.36 6.08
CA CYS A 285 -3.30 0.02 5.64
C CYS A 285 -2.05 0.56 6.36
N PRO A 286 -1.10 1.17 5.63
CA PRO A 286 0.13 1.67 6.22
C PRO A 286 -0.08 2.99 6.97
N PRO A 287 0.89 3.42 7.82
CA PRO A 287 0.86 4.74 8.43
C PRO A 287 1.04 5.86 7.39
N LYS A 288 0.65 7.10 7.75
CA LYS A 288 0.80 8.30 6.91
C LYS A 288 2.19 8.44 6.28
N ALA A 289 3.23 8.09 7.03
CA ALA A 289 4.61 8.14 6.56
C ALA A 289 4.87 7.33 5.28
N ALA A 290 4.18 6.19 5.10
CA ALA A 290 4.29 5.38 3.89
C ALA A 290 3.62 6.05 2.68
N PHE A 291 2.51 6.77 2.89
CA PHE A 291 1.89 7.55 1.81
C PHE A 291 2.78 8.72 1.40
N VAL A 292 3.33 9.45 2.36
CA VAL A 292 4.26 10.57 2.08
C VAL A 292 5.49 10.08 1.31
N ALA A 293 6.11 8.97 1.72
CA ALA A 293 7.25 8.42 1.01
C ALA A 293 6.90 7.93 -0.40
N ALA A 294 5.70 7.37 -0.61
CA ALA A 294 5.24 6.94 -1.93
C ALA A 294 4.94 8.14 -2.85
N ASP A 295 4.36 9.21 -2.30
CA ASP A 295 4.13 10.46 -3.02
C ASP A 295 5.44 11.08 -3.51
N GLU A 296 6.45 11.12 -2.64
CA GLU A 296 7.76 11.72 -2.94
C GLU A 296 8.58 10.89 -3.94
N LEU A 297 8.37 9.57 -4.01
CA LEU A 297 9.13 8.65 -4.88
C LEU A 297 8.37 8.20 -6.13
N GLY A 298 7.11 8.59 -6.29
CA GLY A 298 6.28 8.17 -7.42
C GLY A 298 6.03 6.67 -7.42
N VAL A 299 5.44 6.17 -6.33
CA VAL A 299 4.99 4.78 -6.18
C VAL A 299 3.48 4.74 -6.05
N TYR A 300 2.84 3.83 -6.79
CA TYR A 300 1.40 3.62 -6.77
C TYR A 300 1.01 2.65 -5.67
N LEU A 301 -0.04 2.98 -4.92
CA LEU A 301 -0.47 2.20 -3.77
C LEU A 301 -1.87 1.61 -3.99
N GLN A 302 -1.99 0.31 -3.67
CA GLN A 302 -3.25 -0.35 -3.37
C GLN A 302 -3.37 -0.56 -1.87
N VAL A 303 -4.42 0.00 -1.26
CA VAL A 303 -4.67 -0.06 0.18
C VAL A 303 -5.88 -0.93 0.46
N GLU A 304 -5.87 -1.63 1.60
CA GLU A 304 -6.93 -2.53 2.03
C GLU A 304 -7.44 -2.18 3.44
N CYS A 305 -8.69 -2.56 3.75
CA CYS A 305 -9.38 -2.21 5.00
C CYS A 305 -9.05 -3.19 6.14
N SER A 306 -7.78 -3.61 6.22
CA SER A 306 -7.24 -4.40 7.33
C SER A 306 -7.86 -5.79 7.55
N SER A 307 -8.40 -6.44 6.51
CA SER A 307 -9.10 -7.74 6.64
C SER A 307 -8.71 -8.79 5.59
N TRP A 308 -8.68 -10.03 6.06
CA TRP A 308 -8.65 -11.28 5.28
C TRP A 308 -9.79 -12.20 5.75
N ALA A 309 -11.00 -11.81 5.39
CA ALA A 309 -12.24 -12.45 5.81
C ALA A 309 -12.58 -13.76 5.06
N ASN A 310 -11.74 -14.79 5.20
CA ASN A 310 -11.93 -16.08 4.50
C ASN A 310 -12.24 -17.26 5.45
N GLN A 311 -11.55 -17.33 6.59
CA GLN A 311 -11.50 -18.55 7.42
C GLN A 311 -12.28 -18.43 8.73
N THR A 312 -11.90 -17.48 9.59
CA THR A 312 -12.50 -17.32 10.93
C THR A 312 -13.71 -16.38 10.93
N THR A 313 -13.84 -15.60 9.86
CA THR A 313 -14.91 -14.64 9.63
C THR A 313 -15.32 -14.67 8.16
N GLN A 314 -16.41 -14.00 7.83
CA GLN A 314 -17.00 -13.97 6.49
C GLN A 314 -17.73 -12.64 6.27
N LEU A 315 -17.81 -12.20 5.01
CA LEU A 315 -18.46 -10.95 4.63
C LEU A 315 -19.91 -11.14 4.21
N GLY A 316 -20.71 -10.10 4.41
CA GLY A 316 -22.11 -10.02 4.01
C GLY A 316 -23.05 -10.84 4.89
N SER A 317 -22.55 -11.38 6.01
CA SER A 317 -23.33 -12.22 6.92
C SER A 317 -23.93 -11.46 8.10
N GLY A 318 -23.77 -10.13 8.16
CA GLY A 318 -24.25 -9.29 9.25
C GLY A 318 -23.39 -9.36 10.52
N PHE A 319 -22.18 -9.91 10.41
CA PHE A 319 -21.22 -9.93 11.51
C PHE A 319 -20.60 -8.54 11.73
N PRO A 320 -20.07 -8.23 12.93
CA PRO A 320 -19.48 -6.92 13.20
C PRO A 320 -18.36 -6.50 12.22
N ILE A 321 -17.71 -7.47 11.56
CA ILE A 321 -16.72 -7.20 10.52
C ILE A 321 -17.30 -6.39 9.35
N ASP A 322 -18.55 -6.61 8.96
CA ASP A 322 -19.17 -5.91 7.83
C ASP A 322 -19.21 -4.40 8.09
N GLN A 323 -19.68 -4.00 9.28
CA GLN A 323 -19.70 -2.59 9.69
C GLN A 323 -18.28 -2.04 9.89
N TYR A 324 -17.37 -2.84 10.46
CA TYR A 324 -15.98 -2.44 10.60
C TYR A 324 -15.35 -2.09 9.24
N ILE A 325 -15.57 -2.87 8.19
CA ILE A 325 -15.02 -2.59 6.86
C ILE A 325 -15.57 -1.28 6.26
N TRP A 326 -16.86 -1.01 6.45
CA TRP A 326 -17.45 0.26 6.06
C TRP A 326 -16.85 1.46 6.80
N ASP A 327 -16.68 1.34 8.10
CA ASP A 327 -16.14 2.45 8.90
C ASP A 327 -14.64 2.62 8.68
N GLU A 328 -13.90 1.53 8.54
CA GLU A 328 -12.45 1.54 8.28
C GLU A 328 -12.14 2.13 6.91
N SER A 329 -12.88 1.74 5.86
CA SER A 329 -12.71 2.34 4.54
C SER A 329 -12.97 3.84 4.55
N LYS A 330 -14.00 4.31 5.26
CA LYS A 330 -14.30 5.75 5.41
C LYS A 330 -13.20 6.48 6.15
N ARG A 331 -12.68 5.89 7.22
CA ARG A 331 -11.53 6.44 7.95
C ARG A 331 -10.30 6.52 7.06
N ILE A 332 -9.95 5.46 6.33
CA ILE A 332 -8.79 5.43 5.41
C ILE A 332 -8.90 6.55 4.37
N VAL A 333 -10.06 6.66 3.69
CA VAL A 333 -10.26 7.67 2.65
C VAL A 333 -10.24 9.09 3.22
N LYS A 334 -10.79 9.29 4.43
CA LYS A 334 -10.71 10.58 5.12
C LYS A 334 -9.28 10.95 5.49
N ALA A 335 -8.53 10.02 6.09
CA ALA A 335 -7.19 10.27 6.60
C ALA A 335 -6.15 10.43 5.49
N TYR A 336 -6.24 9.62 4.43
CA TYR A 336 -5.17 9.49 3.45
C TYR A 336 -5.59 9.81 2.01
N GLY A 337 -6.86 10.15 1.77
CA GLY A 337 -7.41 10.28 0.42
C GLY A 337 -6.80 11.39 -0.44
N ASN A 338 -6.09 12.36 0.16
CA ASN A 338 -5.39 13.43 -0.57
C ASN A 338 -4.03 12.99 -1.13
N HIS A 339 -3.45 11.89 -0.63
CA HIS A 339 -2.15 11.40 -1.09
C HIS A 339 -2.24 10.93 -2.55
N PRO A 340 -1.49 11.54 -3.50
CA PRO A 340 -1.60 11.20 -4.90
C PRO A 340 -1.21 9.75 -5.21
N SER A 341 -0.36 9.12 -4.38
CA SER A 341 0.02 7.71 -4.46
C SER A 341 -1.12 6.73 -4.15
N PHE A 342 -2.17 7.14 -3.43
CA PHE A 342 -3.31 6.28 -3.11
C PHE A 342 -4.25 6.14 -4.31
N LEU A 343 -3.91 5.21 -5.20
CA LEU A 343 -4.57 5.03 -6.50
C LEU A 343 -5.66 3.96 -6.52
N MET A 344 -5.61 3.01 -5.58
CA MET A 344 -6.45 1.81 -5.64
C MET A 344 -6.93 1.42 -4.23
N LEU A 345 -8.22 1.14 -4.06
CA LEU A 345 -8.80 0.67 -2.81
C LEU A 345 -9.55 -0.65 -3.03
N ALA A 346 -9.31 -1.60 -2.13
CA ALA A 346 -10.06 -2.84 -2.00
C ALA A 346 -10.53 -3.04 -0.55
N TYR A 347 -11.53 -3.89 -0.31
CA TYR A 347 -11.92 -4.19 1.07
C TYR A 347 -10.77 -4.87 1.84
N GLY A 348 -10.03 -5.75 1.18
CA GLY A 348 -9.21 -6.76 1.83
C GLY A 348 -8.80 -7.90 0.88
N ASN A 349 -8.33 -8.98 1.49
CA ASN A 349 -7.82 -10.15 0.79
C ASN A 349 -8.80 -11.33 0.83
N GLU A 350 -9.03 -11.94 -0.34
CA GLU A 350 -9.61 -13.29 -0.48
C GLU A 350 -10.90 -13.51 0.33
N PRO A 351 -12.00 -12.83 -0.02
CA PRO A 351 -13.23 -12.84 0.75
C PRO A 351 -13.91 -14.21 0.76
N GLY A 352 -14.50 -14.57 1.90
CA GLY A 352 -15.36 -15.72 2.09
C GLY A 352 -16.75 -15.32 2.59
N GLY A 353 -17.67 -16.27 2.61
CA GLY A 353 -19.06 -16.09 3.05
C GLY A 353 -20.09 -16.42 1.98
N PRO A 354 -21.38 -16.50 2.33
CA PRO A 354 -22.43 -16.75 1.36
C PRO A 354 -22.82 -15.51 0.54
N LEU A 355 -22.63 -14.31 1.09
CA LEU A 355 -23.10 -13.03 0.50
C LEU A 355 -21.97 -12.03 0.27
N TYR A 356 -20.71 -12.48 0.21
CA TYR A 356 -19.58 -11.57 0.02
C TYR A 356 -19.64 -10.86 -1.34
N ARG A 357 -20.22 -11.47 -2.38
CA ARG A 357 -20.30 -10.87 -3.72
C ARG A 357 -21.25 -9.67 -3.72
N GLU A 358 -22.40 -9.80 -3.08
CA GLU A 358 -23.40 -8.75 -2.90
C GLU A 358 -22.82 -7.62 -2.06
N PHE A 359 -22.24 -7.94 -0.89
CA PHE A 359 -21.59 -6.98 -0.01
C PHE A 359 -20.50 -6.18 -0.74
N LEU A 360 -19.63 -6.85 -1.48
CA LEU A 360 -18.56 -6.18 -2.22
C LEU A 360 -19.06 -5.40 -3.43
N THR A 361 -20.19 -5.80 -4.02
CA THR A 361 -20.83 -5.01 -5.08
C THR A 361 -21.31 -3.67 -4.54
N GLU A 362 -21.95 -3.67 -3.36
CA GLU A 362 -22.38 -2.46 -2.66
C GLU A 362 -21.16 -1.60 -2.24
N PHE A 363 -20.11 -2.24 -1.71
CA PHE A 363 -18.86 -1.58 -1.33
C PHE A 363 -18.24 -0.79 -2.48
N VAL A 364 -18.05 -1.43 -3.63
CA VAL A 364 -17.45 -0.79 -4.80
C VAL A 364 -18.37 0.31 -5.35
N THR A 365 -19.68 0.08 -5.40
CA THR A 365 -20.67 1.08 -5.85
C THR A 365 -20.60 2.34 -5.00
N TYR A 366 -20.66 2.18 -3.67
CA TYR A 366 -20.59 3.30 -2.73
C TYR A 366 -19.34 4.16 -2.96
N TRP A 367 -18.18 3.52 -3.09
CA TRP A 367 -16.93 4.26 -3.22
C TRP A 367 -16.81 4.99 -4.56
N LYS A 368 -17.26 4.39 -5.65
CA LYS A 368 -17.32 5.05 -6.97
C LYS A 368 -18.22 6.28 -6.97
N GLU A 369 -19.31 6.26 -6.21
CA GLU A 369 -20.24 7.40 -6.10
C GLU A 369 -19.72 8.52 -5.17
N ASN A 370 -18.91 8.18 -4.16
CA ASN A 370 -18.54 9.12 -3.09
C ASN A 370 -17.13 9.70 -3.21
N ASP A 371 -16.23 9.06 -3.97
CA ASP A 371 -14.87 9.54 -4.17
C ASP A 371 -14.30 9.06 -5.52
N ASN A 372 -14.08 10.01 -6.43
CA ASN A 372 -13.60 9.77 -7.79
C ASN A 372 -12.07 9.87 -7.95
N ARG A 373 -11.29 9.92 -6.85
CA ARG A 373 -9.83 10.11 -6.92
C ARG A 373 -9.07 8.83 -7.25
N ARG A 374 -9.70 7.66 -7.19
CA ARG A 374 -9.05 6.35 -7.30
C ARG A 374 -9.96 5.33 -7.95
N VAL A 375 -9.40 4.19 -8.34
CA VAL A 375 -10.14 3.05 -8.86
C VAL A 375 -10.42 2.02 -7.76
N TYR A 376 -11.50 1.26 -7.90
CA TYR A 376 -12.00 0.36 -6.86
C TYR A 376 -12.17 -1.08 -7.37
N THR A 377 -11.79 -2.04 -6.53
CA THR A 377 -12.13 -3.45 -6.72
C THR A 377 -12.77 -3.98 -5.45
N GLY A 378 -13.62 -5.01 -5.57
CA GLY A 378 -14.20 -5.68 -4.41
C GLY A 378 -13.11 -6.15 -3.47
N ALA A 379 -12.18 -6.97 -3.95
CA ALA A 379 -11.07 -7.50 -3.18
C ALA A 379 -9.86 -7.86 -4.05
N ALA A 380 -8.76 -8.22 -3.39
CA ALA A 380 -7.67 -8.95 -4.00
C ALA A 380 -7.89 -10.46 -3.93
N GLY A 381 -7.49 -11.18 -4.98
CA GLY A 381 -7.69 -12.62 -5.15
C GLY A 381 -8.98 -12.94 -5.92
N TRP A 382 -10.13 -12.49 -5.45
CA TRP A 382 -11.44 -12.69 -6.08
C TRP A 382 -12.47 -11.84 -5.31
N PRO A 383 -13.69 -11.60 -5.77
CA PRO A 383 -14.31 -12.03 -7.02
C PRO A 383 -14.10 -11.09 -8.20
N GLU A 384 -14.26 -11.65 -9.39
CA GLU A 384 -14.60 -10.90 -10.59
C GLU A 384 -16.06 -10.41 -10.45
N LEU A 385 -16.26 -9.09 -10.36
CA LEU A 385 -17.57 -8.45 -10.29
C LEU A 385 -17.72 -7.45 -11.43
N PRO A 386 -18.89 -7.35 -12.08
CA PRO A 386 -19.13 -6.36 -13.12
C PRO A 386 -18.95 -4.91 -12.68
N VAL A 387 -19.07 -4.62 -11.37
CA VAL A 387 -18.94 -3.26 -10.82
C VAL A 387 -17.48 -2.85 -10.59
N ASN A 388 -16.55 -3.81 -10.56
CA ASN A 388 -15.13 -3.55 -10.37
C ASN A 388 -14.60 -2.60 -11.45
N ASP A 389 -13.74 -1.67 -11.07
CA ASP A 389 -12.93 -0.89 -12.01
C ASP A 389 -11.77 -1.71 -12.58
N PHE A 390 -11.34 -2.74 -11.84
CA PHE A 390 -10.33 -3.70 -12.27
C PHE A 390 -10.49 -5.03 -11.53
N HIS A 391 -10.13 -6.13 -12.16
CA HIS A 391 -10.05 -7.44 -11.51
C HIS A 391 -8.66 -7.65 -10.95
N ASN A 392 -8.59 -8.05 -9.67
CA ASN A 392 -7.35 -8.44 -9.02
C ASN A 392 -7.38 -9.93 -8.68
N ILE A 393 -7.00 -10.78 -9.64
CA ILE A 393 -7.34 -12.21 -9.64
C ILE A 393 -6.12 -13.12 -9.89
N PRO A 394 -6.08 -14.37 -9.39
CA PRO A 394 -4.89 -15.21 -9.40
C PRO A 394 -4.60 -15.86 -10.76
N GLN A 395 -5.58 -15.95 -11.67
CA GLN A 395 -5.52 -16.83 -12.83
C GLN A 395 -4.31 -16.57 -13.74
N PRO A 396 -3.95 -15.32 -14.10
CA PRO A 396 -2.81 -15.05 -14.99
C PRO A 396 -1.47 -15.19 -14.24
N ARG A 397 -1.05 -16.44 -14.01
CA ARG A 397 0.22 -16.84 -13.37
C ARG A 397 0.75 -18.17 -13.94
N ILE A 398 2.05 -18.43 -13.73
CA ILE A 398 2.68 -19.70 -14.11
C ILE A 398 2.13 -20.87 -13.31
N GLN A 399 2.13 -20.76 -11.98
CA GLN A 399 1.77 -21.85 -11.07
C GLN A 399 0.44 -21.57 -10.40
N GLY A 400 -0.63 -22.21 -10.87
CA GLY A 400 -1.93 -22.19 -10.20
C GLY A 400 -1.89 -22.91 -8.85
N TRP A 401 -2.76 -22.50 -7.93
CA TRP A 401 -2.92 -23.21 -6.66
C TRP A 401 -3.46 -24.61 -6.89
N GLY A 402 -2.82 -25.61 -6.26
CA GLY A 402 -3.17 -27.02 -6.44
C GLY A 402 -2.72 -27.63 -7.78
N GLU A 403 -2.01 -26.90 -8.65
CA GLU A 403 -1.51 -27.47 -9.92
C GLU A 403 -0.33 -28.43 -9.75
N GLU A 404 0.31 -28.48 -8.58
CA GLU A 404 1.47 -29.33 -8.29
C GLU A 404 2.58 -29.17 -9.36
N LEU A 405 3.01 -30.26 -10.01
CA LEU A 405 4.07 -30.25 -11.02
C LEU A 405 3.57 -30.01 -12.45
N ASN A 406 2.30 -29.62 -12.63
CA ASN A 406 1.69 -29.49 -13.95
C ASN A 406 1.84 -28.11 -14.61
N SER A 407 2.51 -27.15 -13.95
CA SER A 407 2.75 -25.84 -14.54
C SER A 407 3.75 -25.91 -15.69
N ILE A 408 3.68 -24.93 -16.60
CA ILE A 408 4.46 -24.92 -17.83
C ILE A 408 5.98 -25.06 -17.62
N ILE A 409 6.52 -24.53 -16.53
CA ILE A 409 7.96 -24.61 -16.25
C ILE A 409 8.37 -25.95 -15.61
N ASN A 410 7.42 -26.72 -15.09
CA ASN A 410 7.67 -28.03 -14.48
C ASN A 410 7.35 -29.18 -15.46
N ALA A 411 6.27 -29.06 -16.23
CA ALA A 411 5.75 -30.12 -17.08
C ALA A 411 6.29 -30.10 -18.52
N GLU A 412 6.80 -28.97 -19.00
CA GLU A 412 7.17 -28.78 -20.40
C GLU A 412 8.66 -28.43 -20.59
N PRO A 413 9.25 -28.72 -21.76
CA PRO A 413 10.60 -28.26 -22.10
C PRO A 413 10.72 -26.72 -22.04
N PRO A 414 11.87 -26.17 -21.63
CA PRO A 414 12.05 -24.72 -21.50
C PRO A 414 11.79 -23.96 -22.79
N LYS A 415 10.82 -23.02 -22.74
CA LYS A 415 10.39 -22.14 -23.83
C LYS A 415 10.00 -20.75 -23.29
N THR A 416 9.74 -19.78 -24.17
CA THR A 416 9.34 -18.40 -23.79
C THR A 416 8.21 -17.86 -24.67
N ASN A 417 7.48 -18.71 -25.39
CA ASN A 417 6.42 -18.29 -26.31
C ASN A 417 5.01 -18.22 -25.67
N PHE A 418 4.88 -18.44 -24.36
CA PHE A 418 3.59 -18.51 -23.63
C PHE A 418 3.21 -17.23 -22.89
N ASP A 419 1.94 -16.84 -22.90
CA ASP A 419 1.44 -15.69 -22.14
C ASP A 419 0.10 -16.06 -21.47
N TRP A 420 -0.66 -15.07 -21.00
CA TRP A 420 -1.89 -15.29 -20.26
C TRP A 420 -3.15 -14.88 -21.01
N SER A 421 -3.11 -14.75 -22.35
CA SER A 421 -4.29 -14.37 -23.12
C SER A 421 -5.51 -15.27 -22.84
N ASP A 422 -5.30 -16.57 -22.66
CA ASP A 422 -6.38 -17.53 -22.37
C ASP A 422 -6.84 -17.52 -20.90
N LYS A 423 -6.11 -16.82 -20.01
CA LYS A 423 -6.41 -16.72 -18.57
C LYS A 423 -6.94 -15.34 -18.17
N VAL A 424 -7.02 -14.38 -19.09
CA VAL A 424 -7.55 -13.04 -18.88
C VAL A 424 -9.02 -13.01 -19.30
N PRO A 425 -9.96 -12.62 -18.40
CA PRO A 425 -11.36 -12.42 -18.75
C PRO A 425 -11.55 -11.47 -19.95
N ASN A 426 -12.50 -11.80 -20.81
CA ASN A 426 -12.86 -10.99 -21.98
C ASN A 426 -14.11 -10.15 -21.74
N ASP A 427 -14.17 -9.48 -20.59
CA ASP A 427 -15.27 -8.59 -20.20
C ASP A 427 -14.92 -7.09 -20.33
N GLY A 428 -13.70 -6.79 -20.77
CA GLY A 428 -13.21 -5.43 -21.00
C GLY A 428 -12.70 -4.73 -19.74
N ILE A 429 -12.68 -5.40 -18.58
CA ILE A 429 -12.19 -4.84 -17.33
C ILE A 429 -10.67 -5.09 -17.21
N PRO A 430 -9.86 -4.09 -16.81
CA PRO A 430 -8.43 -4.28 -16.56
C PRO A 430 -8.15 -5.40 -15.57
N VAL A 431 -7.12 -6.22 -15.85
CA VAL A 431 -6.73 -7.33 -14.97
C VAL A 431 -5.33 -7.09 -14.39
N VAL A 432 -5.24 -7.16 -13.07
CA VAL A 432 -3.98 -7.15 -12.31
C VAL A 432 -3.80 -8.53 -11.69
N SER A 433 -2.78 -9.27 -12.13
CA SER A 433 -2.51 -10.59 -11.58
C SER A 433 -2.21 -10.50 -10.09
N HIS A 434 -3.04 -11.13 -9.28
CA HIS A 434 -2.83 -11.28 -7.85
C HIS A 434 -1.67 -12.25 -7.61
N GLU A 435 -0.76 -11.93 -6.70
CA GLU A 435 0.24 -12.83 -6.07
C GLU A 435 0.92 -13.84 -6.99
N ILE A 436 1.58 -13.36 -8.03
CA ILE A 436 2.37 -14.20 -8.93
C ILE A 436 3.76 -14.47 -8.35
N GLY A 437 4.39 -15.55 -8.81
CA GLY A 437 5.75 -15.91 -8.43
C GLY A 437 5.91 -16.23 -6.94
N GLN A 438 5.61 -17.48 -6.57
CA GLN A 438 5.84 -18.03 -5.22
C GLN A 438 7.03 -19.01 -5.26
N TRP A 439 8.17 -18.50 -5.72
CA TRP A 439 9.37 -19.32 -5.98
C TRP A 439 10.25 -19.36 -4.76
N ARG A 440 10.40 -20.52 -4.14
CA ARG A 440 11.14 -20.66 -2.88
C ARG A 440 12.64 -20.74 -3.10
N VAL A 441 13.40 -20.10 -2.22
CA VAL A 441 14.87 -20.20 -2.16
C VAL A 441 15.32 -20.79 -0.84
N TYR A 442 16.50 -21.45 -0.85
CA TYR A 442 17.12 -21.98 0.35
C TYR A 442 17.45 -20.85 1.34
N PRO A 443 17.28 -21.03 2.67
CA PRO A 443 17.53 -19.96 3.65
C PRO A 443 18.96 -19.44 3.67
N ASN A 444 19.08 -18.11 3.80
CA ASN A 444 20.37 -17.46 4.09
C ASN A 444 20.63 -17.45 5.61
N PHE A 445 21.38 -18.43 6.11
CA PHE A 445 21.63 -18.52 7.56
C PHE A 445 22.46 -17.37 8.15
N LYS A 446 23.15 -16.58 7.32
CA LYS A 446 23.86 -15.36 7.78
C LYS A 446 22.89 -14.27 8.22
N GLU A 447 21.63 -14.35 7.78
CA GLU A 447 20.57 -13.43 8.16
C GLU A 447 20.17 -13.55 9.62
N ILE A 448 20.42 -14.69 10.28
CA ILE A 448 20.05 -14.95 11.69
C ILE A 448 20.55 -13.82 12.61
N GLU A 449 21.76 -13.30 12.37
CA GLU A 449 22.37 -12.24 13.18
C GLU A 449 21.67 -10.88 13.04
N LYS A 450 20.93 -10.66 11.94
CA LYS A 450 20.16 -9.43 11.70
C LYS A 450 18.88 -9.35 12.55
N TYR A 451 18.41 -10.48 13.09
CA TYR A 451 17.25 -10.57 13.98
C TYR A 451 17.62 -10.18 15.42
N ASP A 452 18.22 -9.00 15.56
CA ASP A 452 18.69 -8.41 16.81
C ASP A 452 17.57 -7.73 17.61
N GLY A 453 16.39 -7.51 17.02
CA GLY A 453 15.22 -6.89 17.65
C GLY A 453 14.22 -7.87 18.29
N VAL A 454 12.93 -7.53 18.24
CA VAL A 454 11.86 -8.24 18.95
C VAL A 454 11.61 -9.65 18.40
N LEU A 455 11.60 -9.80 17.07
CA LEU A 455 11.36 -11.09 16.42
C LEU A 455 12.69 -11.81 16.12
N LYS A 456 12.72 -13.12 16.39
CA LYS A 456 13.87 -14.02 16.23
C LYS A 456 13.62 -15.05 15.14
N ALA A 457 14.62 -15.29 14.27
CA ALA A 457 14.58 -16.31 13.22
C ALA A 457 14.85 -17.74 13.74
N LYS A 458 14.08 -18.19 14.74
CA LYS A 458 14.21 -19.55 15.32
C LYS A 458 13.97 -20.65 14.31
N ASN A 459 13.13 -20.39 13.30
CA ASN A 459 12.98 -21.24 12.14
C ASN A 459 14.30 -21.44 11.38
N PHE A 460 15.10 -20.40 11.17
CA PHE A 460 16.38 -20.53 10.47
C PHE A 460 17.41 -21.30 11.31
N GLU A 461 17.42 -21.10 12.63
CA GLU A 461 18.26 -21.89 13.56
C GLU A 461 17.99 -23.39 13.42
N LEU A 462 16.71 -23.80 13.48
CA LEU A 462 16.29 -25.20 13.34
C LEU A 462 16.68 -25.80 11.97
N PHE A 463 16.52 -25.04 10.89
CA PHE A 463 16.89 -25.50 9.55
C PHE A 463 18.41 -25.64 9.40
N ARG A 464 19.19 -24.72 9.99
CA ARG A 464 20.65 -24.82 10.04
C ARG A 464 21.11 -26.05 10.82
N GLU A 465 20.51 -26.30 11.98
CA GLU A 465 20.79 -27.49 12.80
C GLU A 465 20.45 -28.78 12.06
N SER A 466 19.29 -28.84 11.41
CA SER A 466 18.90 -29.98 10.57
C SER A 466 19.89 -30.21 9.43
N LEU A 467 20.32 -29.15 8.74
CA LEU A 467 21.30 -29.25 7.66
C LEU A 467 22.65 -29.77 8.15
N ASN A 468 23.10 -29.30 9.31
CA ASN A 468 24.32 -29.76 9.96
C ASN A 468 24.22 -31.23 10.41
N ALA A 469 23.07 -31.65 10.95
CA ALA A 469 22.82 -33.04 11.34
C ALA A 469 22.91 -34.00 10.14
N HIS A 470 22.55 -33.53 8.95
CA HIS A 470 22.72 -34.27 7.70
C HIS A 470 24.09 -34.05 7.03
N GLN A 471 25.07 -33.47 7.73
CA GLN A 471 26.44 -33.25 7.25
C GLN A 471 26.56 -32.35 6.00
N MET A 472 25.52 -31.56 5.71
CA MET A 472 25.44 -30.69 4.53
C MET A 472 25.59 -29.20 4.85
N GLY A 473 25.92 -28.84 6.11
CA GLY A 473 26.04 -27.44 6.55
C GLY A 473 26.97 -26.58 5.69
N HIS A 474 28.08 -27.17 5.24
CA HIS A 474 29.06 -26.53 4.36
C HIS A 474 28.54 -26.21 2.95
N LEU A 475 27.38 -26.75 2.56
CA LEU A 475 26.72 -26.50 1.27
C LEU A 475 25.65 -25.41 1.33
N ALA A 476 25.36 -24.82 2.50
CA ALA A 476 24.28 -23.86 2.67
C ALA A 476 24.35 -22.68 1.68
N ASP A 477 25.54 -22.07 1.54
CA ASP A 477 25.76 -20.97 0.60
C ASP A 477 25.56 -21.41 -0.87
N SER A 478 25.99 -22.63 -1.20
CA SER A 478 25.79 -23.21 -2.54
C SER A 478 24.32 -23.48 -2.83
N PHE A 479 23.56 -23.97 -1.84
CA PHE A 479 22.12 -24.18 -1.97
C PHE A 479 21.37 -22.87 -2.14
N LEU A 480 21.71 -21.83 -1.36
CA LEU A 480 21.17 -20.48 -1.52
C LEU A 480 21.43 -19.96 -2.95
N LEU A 481 22.67 -20.02 -3.42
CA LEU A 481 23.03 -19.50 -4.74
C LEU A 481 22.33 -20.26 -5.87
N ALA A 482 22.34 -21.61 -5.83
CA ALA A 482 21.75 -22.43 -6.87
C ALA A 482 20.23 -22.26 -6.94
N SER A 483 19.54 -22.35 -5.78
CA SER A 483 18.09 -22.14 -5.72
C SER A 483 17.70 -20.69 -6.00
N GLY A 484 18.51 -19.70 -5.62
CA GLY A 484 18.26 -18.29 -5.86
C GLY A 484 18.40 -17.91 -7.34
N LYS A 485 19.38 -18.48 -8.05
CA LYS A 485 19.48 -18.33 -9.51
C LYS A 485 18.30 -18.98 -10.23
N LEU A 486 17.81 -20.12 -9.76
CA LEU A 486 16.57 -20.72 -10.28
C LEU A 486 15.36 -19.82 -10.01
N GLN A 487 15.21 -19.32 -8.79
CA GLN A 487 14.15 -18.40 -8.39
C GLN A 487 14.09 -17.17 -9.31
N ALA A 488 15.24 -16.54 -9.56
CA ALA A 488 15.34 -15.40 -10.47
C ALA A 488 14.89 -15.74 -11.91
N LEU A 489 15.21 -16.94 -12.41
CA LEU A 489 14.74 -17.39 -13.72
C LEU A 489 13.21 -17.60 -13.75
N CYS A 490 12.63 -18.10 -12.66
CA CYS A 490 11.19 -18.28 -12.56
C CYS A 490 10.45 -16.93 -12.47
N TYR A 491 10.95 -15.97 -11.68
CA TYR A 491 10.40 -14.61 -11.67
C TYR A 491 10.49 -13.93 -13.03
N LYS A 492 11.63 -14.07 -13.72
CA LYS A 492 11.78 -13.59 -15.10
C LYS A 492 10.72 -14.20 -16.01
N ALA A 493 10.45 -15.50 -15.91
CA ALA A 493 9.43 -16.16 -16.72
C ALA A 493 8.02 -15.62 -16.44
N ASP A 494 7.64 -15.45 -15.16
CA ASP A 494 6.34 -14.89 -14.75
C ASP A 494 6.15 -13.46 -15.27
N ILE A 495 7.13 -12.60 -15.03
CA ILE A 495 7.07 -11.17 -15.38
C ILE A 495 7.08 -11.00 -16.91
N GLU A 496 7.94 -11.70 -17.64
CA GLU A 496 7.98 -11.62 -19.09
C GLU A 496 6.70 -12.17 -19.73
N ALA A 497 6.05 -13.19 -19.14
CA ALA A 497 4.75 -13.66 -19.59
C ALA A 497 3.64 -12.62 -19.36
N ALA A 498 3.65 -11.97 -18.20
CA ALA A 498 2.73 -10.87 -17.91
C ALA A 498 2.91 -9.70 -18.89
N LEU A 499 4.15 -9.27 -19.14
CA LEU A 499 4.47 -8.20 -20.10
C LEU A 499 4.13 -8.56 -21.55
N ARG A 500 4.18 -9.85 -21.91
CA ARG A 500 3.78 -10.37 -23.23
C ARG A 500 2.28 -10.47 -23.42
N THR A 501 1.50 -10.48 -22.33
CA THR A 501 0.05 -10.68 -22.38
C THR A 501 -0.65 -9.41 -22.88
N PRO A 502 -1.25 -9.42 -24.08
CA PRO A 502 -2.04 -8.30 -24.57
C PRO A 502 -3.19 -7.99 -23.60
N GLY A 503 -3.38 -6.71 -23.32
CA GLY A 503 -4.49 -6.24 -22.49
C GLY A 503 -4.34 -6.45 -20.97
N LEU A 504 -3.32 -7.19 -20.48
CA LEU A 504 -3.06 -7.28 -19.05
C LEU A 504 -2.61 -5.91 -18.50
N ALA A 505 -3.15 -5.51 -17.35
CA ALA A 505 -2.92 -4.19 -16.74
C ALA A 505 -1.78 -4.18 -15.73
N GLY A 506 -1.35 -5.35 -15.25
CA GLY A 506 -0.18 -5.47 -14.39
C GLY A 506 -0.14 -6.78 -13.62
N PHE A 507 0.81 -6.85 -12.68
CA PHE A 507 0.94 -7.94 -11.72
C PHE A 507 1.28 -7.43 -10.33
N GLN A 508 1.07 -8.29 -9.35
CA GLN A 508 1.56 -8.17 -7.98
C GLN A 508 2.34 -9.44 -7.65
N LEU A 509 3.65 -9.31 -7.40
CA LEU A 509 4.44 -10.42 -6.87
C LEU A 509 3.95 -10.77 -5.46
N LEU A 510 3.90 -12.05 -5.08
CA LEU A 510 3.63 -12.41 -3.69
C LEU A 510 4.68 -11.81 -2.76
N ASP A 511 5.92 -11.68 -3.23
CA ASP A 511 6.72 -10.54 -2.82
C ASP A 511 8.03 -10.38 -3.63
N LEU A 512 8.59 -9.17 -3.60
CA LEU A 512 9.97 -8.84 -3.92
C LEU A 512 10.90 -9.15 -2.73
N HIS A 513 10.41 -9.02 -1.49
CA HIS A 513 11.16 -9.27 -0.25
C HIS A 513 10.58 -10.45 0.55
N ASP A 514 11.40 -11.20 1.27
CA ASP A 514 10.93 -12.43 1.91
C ASP A 514 9.75 -12.18 2.88
N PHE A 515 8.65 -12.91 2.64
CA PHE A 515 7.47 -12.94 3.49
C PHE A 515 7.59 -14.05 4.56
N PRO A 516 7.88 -13.71 5.83
CA PRO A 516 8.15 -14.71 6.86
C PRO A 516 6.90 -15.50 7.30
N GLY A 517 5.70 -15.05 6.89
CA GLY A 517 4.44 -15.73 7.15
C GLY A 517 4.34 -17.12 6.51
N GLN A 518 5.15 -17.40 5.49
CA GLN A 518 5.29 -18.75 4.92
C GLN A 518 6.38 -19.59 5.62
N GLY A 519 6.91 -19.12 6.75
CA GLY A 519 7.90 -19.81 7.56
C GLY A 519 9.27 -19.87 6.89
N THR A 520 9.61 -21.00 6.27
CA THR A 520 10.87 -21.19 5.53
C THR A 520 10.69 -21.29 4.03
N ALA A 521 9.47 -21.08 3.54
CA ALA A 521 9.18 -20.89 2.13
C ALA A 521 9.47 -19.44 1.72
N LEU A 522 10.76 -19.08 1.70
CA LEU A 522 11.24 -17.74 1.38
C LEU A 522 11.05 -17.43 -0.11
N VAL A 523 10.20 -16.47 -0.45
CA VAL A 523 9.83 -16.16 -1.84
C VAL A 523 10.53 -14.93 -2.41
N GLY A 524 10.99 -13.98 -1.60
CA GLY A 524 11.60 -12.75 -2.08
C GLY A 524 13.01 -12.94 -2.65
N VAL A 525 13.39 -12.03 -3.55
CA VAL A 525 14.79 -11.84 -3.98
C VAL A 525 15.57 -10.95 -3.02
N LEU A 526 14.85 -10.20 -2.18
CA LEU A 526 15.36 -9.45 -1.03
C LEU A 526 15.00 -10.16 0.27
N ASP A 527 15.78 -9.92 1.32
CA ASP A 527 15.48 -10.39 2.67
C ASP A 527 14.39 -9.53 3.36
N PRO A 528 13.88 -9.91 4.53
CA PRO A 528 12.86 -9.13 5.26
C PRO A 528 13.30 -7.72 5.70
N PHE A 529 14.56 -7.35 5.50
CA PHE A 529 15.13 -6.03 5.80
C PHE A 529 15.34 -5.17 4.54
N TRP A 530 14.81 -5.65 3.40
CA TRP A 530 14.93 -5.07 2.06
C TRP A 530 16.36 -5.06 1.52
N GLU A 531 17.17 -6.05 1.90
CA GLU A 531 18.57 -6.19 1.50
C GLU A 531 18.78 -7.36 0.53
N GLU A 532 19.79 -7.26 -0.34
CA GLU A 532 20.07 -8.27 -1.35
C GLU A 532 20.54 -9.60 -0.73
N LYS A 533 20.03 -10.70 -1.27
CA LYS A 533 20.42 -12.06 -0.87
C LYS A 533 21.64 -12.60 -1.64
N GLY A 534 22.21 -11.79 -2.55
CA GLY A 534 23.50 -12.03 -3.19
C GLY A 534 23.48 -12.85 -4.49
N TYR A 535 22.33 -13.29 -4.99
CA TYR A 535 22.22 -14.07 -6.24
C TYR A 535 21.61 -13.32 -7.41
N ILE A 536 21.01 -12.15 -7.22
CA ILE A 536 20.55 -11.27 -8.30
C ILE A 536 20.57 -9.83 -7.81
N SER A 537 21.24 -8.95 -8.56
CA SER A 537 21.27 -7.51 -8.26
C SER A 537 20.02 -6.80 -8.79
N PRO A 538 19.69 -5.60 -8.28
CA PRO A 538 18.59 -4.79 -8.81
C PRO A 538 18.78 -4.46 -10.30
N GLU A 539 20.02 -4.22 -10.75
CA GLU A 539 20.33 -3.98 -12.16
C GLU A 539 20.01 -5.20 -13.04
N GLU A 540 20.40 -6.40 -12.59
CA GLU A 540 20.07 -7.64 -13.31
C GLU A 540 18.56 -7.91 -13.33
N TYR A 541 17.86 -7.67 -12.22
CA TYR A 541 16.41 -7.85 -12.12
C TYR A 541 15.64 -6.92 -13.07
N ARG A 542 16.07 -5.64 -13.14
CA ARG A 542 15.50 -4.64 -14.05
C ARG A 542 15.66 -4.97 -15.53
N ARG A 543 16.46 -5.95 -15.91
CA ARG A 543 16.54 -6.38 -17.32
C ARG A 543 15.28 -7.07 -17.80
N PHE A 544 14.46 -7.60 -16.89
CA PHE A 544 13.18 -8.24 -17.21
C PHE A 544 11.97 -7.62 -16.50
N CYS A 545 12.19 -6.78 -15.49
CA CYS A 545 11.14 -6.00 -14.83
C CYS A 545 11.44 -4.50 -14.92
N ASN A 546 10.94 -3.80 -15.93
CA ASN A 546 11.16 -2.37 -16.09
C ASN A 546 10.10 -1.74 -17.01
N THR A 547 10.21 -0.43 -17.20
CA THR A 547 9.39 0.35 -18.13
C THR A 547 9.58 -0.07 -19.59
N THR A 548 10.77 -0.52 -19.99
CA THR A 548 11.03 -1.03 -21.34
C THR A 548 11.74 -2.37 -21.26
N VAL A 549 11.11 -3.42 -21.77
CA VAL A 549 11.64 -4.78 -21.75
C VAL A 549 11.56 -5.39 -23.15
N PRO A 550 12.70 -5.73 -23.79
CA PRO A 550 12.70 -6.53 -25.00
C PRO A 550 12.37 -7.98 -24.66
N LEU A 551 11.47 -8.58 -25.43
CA LEU A 551 10.89 -9.88 -25.19
C LEU A 551 11.15 -10.77 -26.40
N ALA A 552 11.60 -11.99 -26.16
CA ALA A 552 11.82 -12.97 -27.22
C ALA A 552 10.90 -14.17 -26.99
N ARG A 553 10.08 -14.50 -27.99
CA ARG A 553 9.31 -15.74 -28.02
C ARG A 553 10.11 -16.83 -28.72
N LEU A 554 10.55 -17.81 -27.94
CA LEU A 554 11.29 -18.98 -28.38
C LEU A 554 10.44 -20.22 -28.11
N GLU A 555 10.27 -21.07 -29.12
CA GLU A 555 9.60 -22.38 -28.99
C GLU A 555 10.39 -23.35 -28.10
N LYS A 556 11.71 -23.17 -28.03
CA LYS A 556 12.62 -23.92 -27.15
C LYS A 556 13.85 -23.10 -26.80
N ARG A 557 14.51 -23.45 -25.70
CA ARG A 557 15.74 -22.79 -25.23
C ARG A 557 16.98 -23.66 -25.30
N ILE A 558 16.85 -24.93 -25.66
CA ILE A 558 17.95 -25.88 -25.83
C ILE A 558 17.98 -26.23 -27.31
N PHE A 559 19.13 -25.97 -27.95
CA PHE A 559 19.37 -26.23 -29.36
C PHE A 559 20.55 -27.19 -29.51
N THR A 560 20.46 -28.12 -30.44
CA THR A 560 21.56 -29.01 -30.84
C THR A 560 22.18 -28.56 -32.15
N GLU A 561 23.34 -29.13 -32.49
CA GLU A 561 24.04 -28.82 -33.75
C GLU A 561 23.13 -29.09 -34.97
N GLY A 562 23.14 -28.15 -35.92
CA GLY A 562 22.31 -28.20 -37.13
C GLY A 562 20.90 -27.64 -36.96
N GLU A 563 20.47 -27.30 -35.74
CA GLU A 563 19.16 -26.70 -35.51
C GLU A 563 19.15 -25.20 -35.80
N THR A 564 18.06 -24.72 -36.42
CA THR A 564 17.83 -23.29 -36.63
C THR A 564 17.15 -22.69 -35.39
N MET A 565 17.72 -21.60 -34.87
CA MET A 565 17.09 -20.79 -33.82
C MET A 565 16.22 -19.71 -34.46
N THR A 566 14.91 -19.82 -34.27
CA THR A 566 13.93 -18.80 -34.68
C THR A 566 13.34 -18.14 -33.43
N ALA A 567 13.29 -16.80 -33.42
CA ALA A 567 12.69 -16.02 -32.34
C ALA A 567 11.80 -14.91 -32.91
N LYS A 568 10.61 -14.72 -32.34
CA LYS A 568 9.82 -13.49 -32.55
C LYS A 568 10.19 -12.49 -31.46
N ILE A 569 10.55 -11.27 -31.86
CA ILE A 569 10.94 -10.21 -30.93
C ILE A 569 9.78 -9.24 -30.75
N GLU A 570 9.50 -8.89 -29.50
CA GLU A 570 8.47 -7.95 -29.05
C GLU A 570 9.10 -6.97 -28.04
N VAL A 571 8.46 -5.82 -27.80
CA VAL A 571 8.90 -4.86 -26.79
C VAL A 571 7.70 -4.45 -25.95
N ALA A 572 7.78 -4.67 -24.64
CA ALA A 572 6.86 -4.06 -23.70
C ALA A 572 7.42 -2.69 -23.31
N HIS A 573 6.66 -1.63 -23.57
CA HIS A 573 7.07 -0.26 -23.29
C HIS A 573 5.96 0.53 -22.58
N PHE A 574 6.27 0.95 -21.37
CA PHE A 574 5.47 1.77 -20.45
C PHE A 574 6.37 2.87 -19.86
N GLY A 575 7.28 3.42 -20.68
CA GLY A 575 8.14 4.53 -20.30
C GLY A 575 7.42 5.87 -20.40
N GLU A 576 8.08 6.93 -19.93
CA GLU A 576 7.50 8.27 -19.86
C GLU A 576 7.06 8.81 -21.24
N LYS A 577 7.83 8.48 -22.29
CA LYS A 577 7.69 9.00 -23.66
C LYS A 577 7.65 7.85 -24.66
N PRO A 578 6.86 7.96 -25.74
CA PRO A 578 6.86 6.96 -26.80
C PRO A 578 8.26 6.73 -27.39
N LEU A 579 8.56 5.48 -27.71
CA LEU A 579 9.74 5.11 -28.48
C LEU A 579 9.61 5.60 -29.93
N GLN A 580 10.57 6.41 -30.38
CA GLN A 580 10.66 6.93 -31.75
C GLN A 580 11.95 6.42 -32.42
N GLU A 581 11.90 6.17 -33.73
CA GLU A 581 13.07 5.82 -34.57
C GLU A 581 13.92 4.64 -34.03
N ILE A 582 13.25 3.57 -33.57
CA ILE A 582 13.91 2.41 -32.96
C ILE A 582 14.65 1.57 -34.01
N ASN A 583 15.96 1.43 -33.83
CA ASN A 583 16.80 0.50 -34.58
C ASN A 583 17.17 -0.69 -33.68
N PRO A 584 16.42 -1.82 -33.74
CA PRO A 584 16.73 -2.98 -32.92
C PRO A 584 18.05 -3.62 -33.38
N ILE A 585 18.90 -3.97 -32.43
CA ILE A 585 20.15 -4.71 -32.65
C ILE A 585 20.07 -6.01 -31.87
N TRP A 586 20.50 -7.11 -32.50
CA TRP A 586 20.64 -8.40 -31.83
C TRP A 586 22.09 -8.87 -31.95
N LYS A 587 22.55 -9.65 -30.98
CA LYS A 587 23.88 -10.27 -30.99
C LYS A 587 23.80 -11.64 -30.33
N LEU A 588 24.40 -12.64 -30.96
CA LEU A 588 24.66 -13.94 -30.34
C LEU A 588 26.08 -13.92 -29.78
N ILE A 589 26.20 -14.13 -28.47
CA ILE A 589 27.47 -14.02 -27.75
C ILE A 589 27.82 -15.35 -27.09
N GLN A 590 29.03 -15.85 -27.36
CA GLN A 590 29.62 -17.02 -26.71
C GLN A 590 30.94 -16.63 -26.05
N ASN A 591 31.11 -16.91 -24.75
CA ASN A 591 32.34 -16.60 -24.01
C ASN A 591 32.83 -15.14 -24.21
N LYS A 592 31.90 -14.18 -24.17
CA LYS A 592 32.11 -12.74 -24.40
C LYS A 592 32.54 -12.36 -25.82
N LYS A 593 32.47 -13.26 -26.81
CA LYS A 593 32.70 -12.98 -28.23
C LYS A 593 31.39 -12.99 -29.00
N ILE A 594 31.22 -12.01 -29.89
CA ILE A 594 30.09 -11.99 -30.84
C ILE A 594 30.37 -13.06 -31.89
N ILE A 595 29.41 -13.97 -32.06
CA ILE A 595 29.48 -15.04 -33.06
C ILE A 595 28.45 -14.85 -34.19
N ALA A 596 27.45 -13.97 -33.98
CA ALA A 596 26.52 -13.47 -35.00
C ALA A 596 25.88 -12.14 -34.53
N GLU A 597 25.49 -11.25 -35.44
CA GLU A 597 24.78 -9.98 -35.16
C GLU A 597 23.94 -9.51 -36.36
#